data_AF-A0A8S2XLS8-F1
#
_entry.id   AF-A0A8S2XLS8-F1
#
_cell.length_a   1.000
_cell.length_b   1.000
_cell.length_c   1.000
_cell.angle_alpha   90.00
_cell.angle_beta   90.00
_cell.angle_gamma   90.00
#
_symmetry.space_group_name_H-M   'P 1'
#
loop_
_entity.id
_entity.type
_entity.pdbx_description
1 polymer ?
#
loop_
_entity_poly.entity_id
_entity_poly.type
_entity_poly.pdbx_seq_one_letter_code
_entity_poly.pdbx_strand_id
1 'polypeptide(L)' 'VIVEAKQEDRLPDGDFHTRELRKSYELPEHADAAHLASYVTPNNMLVIEVPIKNPEAERRL' A
#
# COMPACT_ATOMS: atom_id res chain seq x y z
N VAL A 1 5.72 5.73 1.27
CA VAL A 1 5.16 4.65 0.42
C VAL A 1 4.12 5.23 -0.50
N ILE A 2 4.16 4.86 -1.79
CA ILE A 2 3.15 5.27 -2.77
C ILE A 2 2.46 4.01 -3.27
N VAL A 3 1.13 4.03 -3.24
CA VAL A 3 0.26 2.96 -3.74
C VAL A 3 -0.44 3.49 -4.98
N GLU A 4 -0.23 2.81 -6.11
CA GLU A 4 -0.86 3.14 -7.39
C GLU A 4 -1.61 1.90 -7.90
N ALA A 5 -2.88 2.09 -8.24
CA ALA A 5 -3.72 1.06 -8.81
C ALA A 5 -4.57 1.65 -9.94
N LYS A 6 -4.69 0.90 -11.03
CA LYS A 6 -5.53 1.24 -12.17
C LYS A 6 -6.38 0.03 -12.52
N GLN A 7 -7.68 0.25 -12.64
CA GLN A 7 -8.65 -0.73 -13.09
C GLN A 7 -9.34 -0.20 -14.35
N GLU A 8 -9.47 -1.05 -15.37
CA GLU A 8 -10.24 -0.79 -16.59
C GLU A 8 -11.33 -1.84 -16.70
N ASP A 9 -12.59 -1.40 -16.69
CA ASP A 9 -13.75 -2.25 -16.93
C ASP A 9 -14.29 -1.94 -18.33
N ARG A 10 -14.22 -2.93 -19.23
CA ARG A 10 -14.73 -2.78 -20.61
C ARG A 10 -16.23 -3.03 -20.64
N LEU A 11 -16.95 -2.11 -21.27
CA LEU A 11 -18.38 -2.18 -21.44
C LEU A 11 -18.76 -2.89 -22.74
N PRO A 12 -19.97 -3.49 -22.83
CA PRO A 12 -20.39 -4.24 -24.02
C PRO A 12 -20.56 -3.40 -25.29
N ASP A 13 -20.72 -2.09 -25.16
CA ASP A 13 -20.85 -1.11 -26.24
C ASP A 13 -19.51 -0.65 -26.83
N GLY A 14 -18.38 -1.11 -26.24
CA GLY A 14 -17.03 -0.76 -26.67
C GLY A 14 -16.40 0.39 -25.86
N ASP A 15 -17.15 1.01 -24.96
CA ASP A 15 -16.61 2.00 -24.02
C ASP A 15 -15.86 1.32 -22.86
N PHE A 16 -15.12 2.11 -22.09
CA PHE A 16 -14.39 1.61 -20.93
C PHE A 16 -14.50 2.57 -19.74
N HIS A 17 -14.69 2.00 -18.55
CA HIS A 17 -14.57 2.73 -17.30
C HIS A 17 -13.19 2.53 -16.71
N THR A 18 -12.47 3.63 -16.52
CA THR A 18 -11.18 3.61 -15.82
C THR A 18 -11.35 4.13 -14.40
N ARG A 19 -10.84 3.38 -13.42
CA ARG A 19 -10.70 3.82 -12.03
C ARG A 19 -9.24 3.80 -11.63
N GLU A 20 -8.74 4.95 -11.20
CA GLU A 20 -7.37 5.11 -10.71
C GLU A 20 -7.39 5.47 -9.22
N LEU A 21 -6.52 4.80 -8.46
CA LEU A 21 -6.28 5.09 -7.06
C LEU A 21 -4.80 5.38 -6.88
N ARG A 22 -4.51 6.55 -6.31
CA ARG A 22 -3.17 6.94 -5.89
C ARG A 22 -3.21 7.38 -4.44
N LYS A 23 -2.45 6.70 -3.58
CA LYS A 23 -2.32 7.06 -2.16
C LYS A 23 -0.86 7.13 -1.76
N SER A 24 -0.50 8.20 -1.07
CA SER A 24 0.81 8.40 -0.48
C SER A 24 0.73 8.32 1.03
N TYR A 25 1.68 7.60 1.64
CA TYR A 25 1.85 7.45 3.06
C TYR A 25 3.27 7.86 3.44
N GLU A 26 3.39 8.69 4.46
CA GLU A 26 4.68 8.98 5.08
C GLU A 26 5.07 7.81 5.99
N LEU A 27 6.32 7.37 5.88
CA LEU A 27 6.84 6.34 6.77
C LEU A 27 7.41 7.00 8.01
N PRO A 28 7.19 6.41 9.20
CA PRO A 28 7.89 6.82 10.42
C PRO A 28 9.41 6.78 10.24
N GLU A 29 10.14 7.64 10.97
CA GLU A 29 11.61 7.75 10.89
C GLU A 29 12.32 6.41 11.16
N HIS A 30 11.76 5.62 12.06
CA HIS A 30 12.32 4.33 12.49
C HIS A 30 11.88 3.18 11.59
N ALA A 31 11.08 3.43 10.55
CA ALA A 31 10.59 2.37 9.68
C ALA A 31 11.71 1.84 8.78
N ASP A 32 11.78 0.52 8.63
CA ASP A 32 12.70 -0.14 7.72
C ASP A 32 12.09 -0.35 6.34
N ALA A 33 12.17 0.70 5.52
CA ALA A 33 11.69 0.66 4.15
C ALA A 33 12.36 -0.42 3.29
N ALA A 34 13.57 -0.89 3.63
CA ALA A 34 14.27 -1.93 2.88
C ALA A 34 13.61 -3.31 3.01
N HIS A 35 12.88 -3.54 4.10
CA HIS A 35 12.20 -4.79 4.41
C HIS A 35 10.67 -4.64 4.40
N LEU A 36 10.16 -3.68 3.64
CA LEU A 36 8.73 -3.52 3.41
C LEU A 36 8.16 -4.73 2.66
N ALA A 37 7.04 -5.24 3.14
CA ALA A 37 6.27 -6.30 2.49
C ALA A 37 4.85 -5.81 2.20
N SER A 38 4.24 -6.35 1.15
CA SER A 38 2.85 -6.06 0.80
C SER A 38 2.15 -7.29 0.25
N TYR A 39 0.89 -7.46 0.59
CA TYR A 39 0.06 -8.54 0.08
C TYR A 39 -1.41 -8.12 0.01
N VAL A 40 -2.18 -8.79 -0.85
CA VAL A 40 -3.62 -8.61 -0.96
C VAL A 40 -4.31 -9.77 -0.25
N THR A 41 -5.19 -9.44 0.69
CA THR A 41 -5.98 -10.42 1.42
C THR A 41 -7.20 -10.90 0.60
N PRO A 42 -7.80 -12.07 0.93
CA PRO A 42 -8.97 -12.60 0.21
C PRO A 42 -10.21 -11.70 0.22
N ASN A 43 -10.30 -10.74 1.15
CA ASN A 43 -11.35 -9.71 1.17
C ASN A 43 -10.96 -8.45 0.37
N ASN A 44 -10.02 -8.58 -0.58
CA ASN A 44 -9.55 -7.54 -1.49
C ASN A 44 -8.97 -6.29 -0.79
N MET A 45 -8.32 -6.46 0.36
CA MET A 45 -7.61 -5.37 1.03
C MET A 45 -6.10 -5.48 0.75
N LEU A 46 -5.50 -4.37 0.32
CA LEU A 46 -4.05 -4.25 0.25
C LEU A 46 -3.51 -3.98 1.66
N VAL A 47 -2.68 -4.87 2.16
CA VAL A 47 -1.95 -4.73 3.42
C VAL A 47 -0.49 -4.42 3.10
N ILE A 48 0.06 -3.42 3.79
CA ILE A 48 1.46 -3.01 3.68
C ILE A 48 2.05 -3.09 5.08
N GLU A 49 3.03 -3.96 5.25
CA GLU A 49 3.74 -4.18 6.51
C GLU A 49 5.15 -3.61 6.39
N VAL A 50 5.56 -2.85 7.39
CA VAL A 50 6.90 -2.25 7.44
C VAL A 50 7.50 -2.53 8.82
N PRO A 51 8.60 -3.29 8.89
CA PRO A 51 9.30 -3.51 10.16
C PRO A 51 9.84 -2.21 10.73
N ILE A 52 10.02 -2.15 12.05
CA ILE A 52 10.62 -1.01 12.75
C ILE A 52 12.06 -1.35 13.08
N LYS A 53 12.99 -0.44 12.73
CA LYS A 53 14.40 -0.50 13.09
C LYS A 53 14.51 -0.32 14.61
N ASN A 54 14.91 -1.39 15.29
CA ASN A 54 15.16 -1.44 16.72
C ASN A 54 13.92 -1.12 17.60
N PRO A 55 13.05 -2.12 17.87
CA PRO A 55 11.81 -1.94 18.64
C PRO A 55 12.02 -1.50 20.11
N GLU A 56 13.24 -1.61 20.65
CA GLU A 56 13.55 -1.17 22.02
C GLU A 56 13.64 0.35 22.17
N ALA A 57 13.96 1.08 21.10
CA ALA A 57 14.05 2.54 21.11
C ALA A 57 12.66 3.19 21.21
N GLU A 58 11.62 2.53 20.69
CA GLU A 58 10.26 3.07 20.60
C GLU A 58 9.44 2.86 21.88
N ARG A 59 9.74 1.81 22.68
CA ARG A 59 9.06 1.54 23.96
C ARG A 59 9.39 2.54 25.10
N ARG A 60 10.33 3.47 24.87
CA ARG A 60 10.81 4.43 25.88
C ARG A 60 10.35 5.88 25.66
N LEU A 61 9.51 6.13 24.66
CA LEU A 61 8.77 7.39 24.47
C LEU A 61 7.37 7.27 25.10
#